data_AF-A0A9P3CKW3-F1
#
_entry.id   AF-A0A9P3CKW3-F1
#
_cell.length_a   1.000
_cell.length_b   1.000
_cell.length_c   1.000
_cell.angle_alpha   90.00
_cell.angle_beta   90.00
_cell.angle_gamma   90.00
#
_symmetry.space_group_name_H-M   'P 1'
#
loop_
_entity.id
_entity.type
_entity.pdbx_description
1 polymer ?
#
loop_
_entity_poly.entity_id
_entity_poly.type
_entity_poly.pdbx_seq_one_letter_code
_entity_poly.pdbx_strand_id
1 'polypeptide(L)'
;MKKDDIRFQYAIAGGAMMDLGTYPLSCVRQVMRREAVGNVDSAHHRGLSVHADGTPPDPQIDTAMRASFRTATGKRCTIDADLAASTEYLSFLPKGWRLRIPAMGMPKCEAVMEEVPVSDKHDGGTDTEHLVQKVITMWNFMLPVVYHRIDVVEKHRILRHGKEVKSWEKTTFKKAYNWAKDDPRRGKYKDYFTTWRAQLEEFVNRVKGREGSRVWVDGEESVRQMEGIDAIYTKAGLAVRPSSRYASES
;
A
#
# COMPACT_ATOMS: atom_id res chain seq x y z
N MET A 1 1.03 -3.44 24.12
CA MET A 1 2.05 -2.50 23.58
C MET A 1 2.67 -1.74 24.74
N LYS A 2 3.94 -1.34 24.65
CA LYS A 2 4.59 -0.60 25.73
C LYS A 2 4.10 0.86 25.77
N LYS A 3 4.02 1.45 26.97
CA LYS A 3 3.49 2.81 27.20
C LYS A 3 4.43 3.91 26.68
N ASP A 4 5.72 3.62 26.62
CA ASP A 4 6.81 4.52 26.20
C ASP A 4 7.15 4.41 24.71
N ASP A 5 6.45 3.58 23.95
CA ASP A 5 6.66 3.45 22.52
C ASP A 5 6.17 4.71 21.79
N ILE A 6 7.11 5.41 21.14
CA ILE A 6 6.85 6.69 20.48
C ILE A 6 5.75 6.62 19.42
N ARG A 7 5.52 5.44 18.82
CA ARG A 7 4.49 5.24 17.78
C ARG A 7 3.08 5.41 18.33
N PHE A 8 2.91 5.18 19.63
CA PHE A 8 1.65 5.30 20.36
C PHE A 8 1.61 6.56 21.24
N GLN A 9 2.22 7.65 20.77
CA GLN A 9 2.11 8.97 21.38
C GLN A 9 1.63 9.98 20.33
N TYR A 10 0.40 10.48 20.47
CA TYR A 10 -0.26 11.31 19.45
C TYR A 10 0.49 12.63 19.14
N ALA A 11 1.25 13.17 20.10
CA ALA A 11 2.03 14.39 19.89
C ALA A 11 3.17 14.20 18.85
N ILE A 12 3.78 13.02 18.80
CA ILE A 12 5.00 12.76 18.01
C ILE A 12 4.83 11.71 16.91
N ALA A 13 3.78 10.89 17.00
CA ALA A 13 3.39 9.89 16.00
C ALA A 13 1.86 9.87 15.85
N GLY A 14 1.29 8.78 15.38
CA GLY A 14 -0.15 8.66 15.19
C GLY A 14 -0.68 7.25 15.15
N GLY A 15 0.14 6.24 15.46
CA GLY A 15 -0.26 4.84 15.34
C GLY A 15 0.06 4.20 13.98
N ALA A 16 -0.69 3.16 13.63
CA ALA A 16 -0.38 2.28 12.51
C ALA A 16 -0.50 2.96 11.16
N MET A 17 -1.46 3.87 10.96
CA MET A 17 -1.61 4.58 9.69
C MET A 17 -0.38 5.47 9.38
N MET A 18 0.08 6.24 10.36
CA MET A 18 1.26 7.11 10.20
C MET A 18 2.55 6.30 9.99
N ASP A 19 2.72 5.21 10.74
CA ASP A 19 3.94 4.40 10.71
C ASP A 19 3.96 3.42 9.54
N LEU A 20 3.12 2.38 9.58
CA LEU A 20 3.09 1.33 8.55
C LEU A 20 2.16 1.65 7.39
N GLY A 21 1.06 2.38 7.61
CA GLY A 21 0.04 2.67 6.60
C GLY A 21 0.49 3.63 5.51
N THR A 22 1.50 4.46 5.78
CA THR A 22 2.07 5.37 4.78
C THR A 22 2.64 4.61 3.58
N TYR A 23 3.24 3.43 3.79
CA TYR A 23 3.83 2.64 2.72
C TYR A 23 2.79 2.10 1.72
N PRO A 24 1.73 1.37 2.13
CA PRO A 24 0.73 0.90 1.19
C PRO A 24 -0.05 2.07 0.58
N LEU A 25 -0.23 3.19 1.29
CA LEU A 25 -0.77 4.42 0.71
C LEU A 25 0.12 4.94 -0.44
N SER A 26 1.44 5.01 -0.23
CA SER A 26 2.38 5.43 -1.28
C SER A 26 2.31 4.50 -2.51
N CYS A 27 2.19 3.18 -2.29
CA CYS A 27 1.99 2.22 -3.38
C CYS A 27 0.65 2.43 -4.11
N VAL A 28 -0.46 2.54 -3.39
CA VAL A 28 -1.78 2.78 -4.00
C VAL A 28 -1.75 4.05 -4.84
N ARG A 29 -1.18 5.14 -4.33
CA ARG A 29 -1.04 6.39 -5.08
C ARG A 29 -0.28 6.15 -6.38
N GLN A 30 0.84 5.42 -6.36
CA GLN A 30 1.58 5.12 -7.58
C GLN A 30 0.78 4.26 -8.57
N VAL A 31 0.10 3.21 -8.09
CA VAL A 31 -0.77 2.35 -8.92
C VAL A 31 -1.91 3.16 -9.55
N MET A 32 -2.44 4.12 -8.80
CA MET A 32 -3.53 5.02 -9.19
C MET A 32 -3.04 6.30 -9.86
N ARG A 33 -1.81 6.31 -10.41
CA ARG A 33 -1.22 7.45 -11.14
C ARG A 33 -1.26 8.78 -10.36
N ARG A 34 -1.16 8.69 -9.03
CA ARG A 34 -1.16 9.78 -8.04
C ARG A 34 -2.49 10.54 -7.90
N GLU A 35 -3.60 9.97 -8.38
CA GLU A 35 -4.95 10.55 -8.28
C GLU A 35 -5.61 10.35 -6.90
N ALA A 36 -5.00 9.60 -5.98
CA ALA A 36 -5.68 9.10 -4.78
C ALA A 36 -5.81 10.12 -3.62
N VAL A 37 -5.28 11.33 -3.75
CA VAL A 37 -5.41 12.37 -2.71
C VAL A 37 -6.86 12.85 -2.66
N GLY A 38 -7.55 12.64 -1.54
CA GLY A 38 -8.94 13.07 -1.35
C GLY A 38 -10.03 12.08 -1.77
N ASN A 39 -9.68 10.96 -2.39
CA ASN A 39 -10.62 9.95 -2.91
C ASN A 39 -10.88 8.80 -1.92
N VAL A 40 -10.94 9.08 -0.61
CA VAL A 40 -11.14 8.05 0.42
C VAL A 40 -12.62 7.65 0.50
N ASP A 41 -12.93 6.43 0.06
CA ASP A 41 -14.28 5.86 0.02
C ASP A 41 -14.72 5.44 1.45
N SER A 42 -13.85 4.72 2.16
CA SER A 42 -14.05 4.33 3.56
C SER A 42 -12.74 4.24 4.33
N ALA A 43 -12.80 4.41 5.66
CA ALA A 43 -11.67 4.16 6.54
C ALA A 43 -12.17 3.63 7.89
N HIS A 44 -11.49 2.60 8.41
CA HIS A 44 -11.80 1.95 9.67
C HIS A 44 -10.50 1.74 10.45
N HIS A 45 -10.51 2.13 11.71
CA HIS A 45 -9.36 2.01 12.59
C HIS A 45 -9.68 1.09 13.77
N ARG A 46 -8.64 0.53 14.37
CA ARG A 46 -8.70 -0.14 15.68
C ARG A 46 -7.89 0.67 16.68
N GLY A 47 -8.53 1.26 17.68
CA GLY A 47 -7.85 2.02 18.72
C GLY A 47 -6.94 1.16 19.62
N LEU A 48 -6.16 1.82 20.47
CA LEU A 48 -5.45 1.17 21.56
C LEU A 48 -6.42 0.53 22.56
N SER A 49 -6.02 -0.61 23.12
CA SER A 49 -6.71 -1.22 24.27
C SER A 49 -6.29 -0.53 25.57
N VAL A 50 -7.14 -0.66 26.60
CA VAL A 50 -6.85 -0.16 27.96
C VAL A 50 -5.50 -0.68 28.45
N HIS A 51 -4.72 0.19 29.07
CA HIS A 51 -3.41 -0.17 29.61
C HIS A 51 -3.54 -1.17 30.76
N ALA A 52 -2.49 -1.96 31.01
CA ALA A 52 -2.50 -2.95 32.09
C ALA A 52 -2.69 -2.35 33.49
N ASP A 53 -2.38 -1.05 33.65
CA ASP A 53 -2.59 -0.26 34.86
C ASP A 53 -4.01 0.33 34.97
N GLY A 54 -4.91 0.03 34.03
CA GLY A 54 -6.28 0.54 33.97
C GLY A 54 -6.41 1.95 33.38
N THR A 55 -5.31 2.60 32.99
CA THR A 55 -5.36 3.93 32.36
C THR A 55 -6.08 3.84 31.01
N PRO A 56 -7.05 4.72 30.71
CA PRO A 56 -7.65 4.78 29.39
C PRO A 56 -6.58 5.20 28.35
N PRO A 57 -6.59 4.60 27.15
CA PRO A 57 -5.65 4.98 26.11
C PRO A 57 -6.09 6.28 25.44
N ASP A 58 -5.17 6.93 24.75
CA ASP A 58 -5.50 8.05 23.87
C ASP A 58 -6.40 7.55 22.71
N PRO A 59 -7.64 8.04 22.57
CA PRO A 59 -8.57 7.58 21.53
C PRO A 59 -8.11 7.95 20.11
N GLN A 60 -7.14 8.86 19.99
CA GLN A 60 -6.64 9.34 18.70
C GLN A 60 -5.63 8.39 18.04
N ILE A 61 -5.23 7.33 18.74
CA ILE A 61 -4.15 6.45 18.30
C ILE A 61 -4.70 5.14 17.77
N ASP A 62 -4.38 4.85 16.51
CA ASP A 62 -4.72 3.60 15.88
C ASP A 62 -3.61 2.54 16.01
N THR A 63 -4.02 1.30 16.25
CA THR A 63 -3.16 0.11 16.24
C THR A 63 -3.28 -0.65 14.93
N ALA A 64 -4.34 -0.38 14.17
CA ALA A 64 -4.53 -0.83 12.81
C ALA A 64 -5.42 0.15 12.06
N MET A 65 -5.19 0.26 10.75
CA MET A 65 -5.97 1.09 9.83
C MET A 65 -6.23 0.31 8.55
N ARG A 66 -7.49 0.33 8.11
CA ARG A 66 -7.90 -0.13 6.79
C ARG A 66 -8.65 0.99 6.08
N ALA A 67 -8.19 1.35 4.89
CA ALA A 67 -8.83 2.38 4.09
C ALA A 67 -9.04 1.92 2.65
N SER A 68 -10.11 2.41 2.02
CA SER A 68 -10.41 2.16 0.62
C SER A 68 -10.52 3.48 -0.15
N PHE A 69 -10.14 3.44 -1.43
CA PHE A 69 -10.08 4.58 -2.32
C PHE A 69 -10.81 4.27 -3.62
N ARG A 70 -11.42 5.29 -4.23
CA ARG A 70 -12.10 5.17 -5.51
C ARG A 70 -11.73 6.32 -6.44
N THR A 71 -11.22 6.04 -7.63
CA THR A 71 -10.99 7.10 -8.63
C THR A 71 -12.29 7.49 -9.33
N ALA A 72 -12.31 8.66 -9.96
CA ALA A 72 -13.41 9.11 -10.82
C ALA A 72 -13.72 8.10 -11.94
N THR A 73 -12.70 7.37 -12.39
CA THR A 73 -12.81 6.33 -13.43
C THR A 73 -13.30 4.97 -12.90
N GLY A 74 -13.54 4.83 -11.60
CA GLY A 74 -14.11 3.62 -10.99
C GLY A 74 -13.10 2.58 -10.48
N LYS A 75 -11.79 2.82 -10.57
CA LYS A 75 -10.78 1.96 -9.93
C LYS A 75 -10.97 1.98 -8.42
N ARG A 76 -10.75 0.84 -7.76
CA ARG A 76 -10.82 0.73 -6.30
C ARG A 76 -9.51 0.23 -5.74
N CYS A 77 -9.03 0.85 -4.67
CA CYS A 77 -7.85 0.36 -3.95
C CYS A 77 -8.16 0.19 -2.47
N THR A 78 -7.49 -0.75 -1.82
CA THR A 78 -7.56 -0.96 -0.37
C THR A 78 -6.14 -1.05 0.19
N ILE A 79 -5.92 -0.37 1.31
CA ILE A 79 -4.72 -0.50 2.12
C ILE A 79 -5.07 -1.10 3.47
N ASP A 80 -4.14 -1.85 4.03
CA ASP A 80 -4.25 -2.45 5.36
C ASP A 80 -2.90 -2.35 6.06
N ALA A 81 -2.91 -1.81 7.28
CA ALA A 81 -1.76 -1.66 8.14
C ALA A 81 -2.14 -2.03 9.57
N ASP A 82 -1.36 -2.91 10.20
CA ASP A 82 -1.65 -3.40 11.54
C ASP A 82 -0.36 -3.55 12.36
N LEU A 83 -0.21 -2.72 13.39
CA LEU A 83 0.91 -2.73 14.34
C LEU A 83 0.67 -3.64 15.56
N ALA A 84 -0.56 -4.12 15.75
CA ALA A 84 -0.92 -5.02 16.85
C ALA A 84 -1.18 -6.45 16.37
N ALA A 85 -1.10 -6.71 15.06
CA ALA A 85 -1.18 -8.05 14.50
C ALA A 85 -0.03 -8.91 15.03
N SER A 86 -0.39 -9.94 15.79
CA SER A 86 0.52 -11.02 16.13
C SER A 86 0.97 -11.74 14.87
N THR A 87 2.26 -12.04 14.79
CA THR A 87 2.90 -12.75 13.68
C THR A 87 2.52 -14.24 13.64
N GLU A 88 1.21 -14.54 13.61
CA GLU A 88 0.68 -15.91 13.51
C GLU A 88 1.13 -16.59 12.20
N TYR A 89 1.36 -15.81 11.14
CA TYR A 89 1.89 -16.28 9.87
C TYR A 89 3.38 -16.72 9.94
N LEU A 90 4.12 -16.35 11.01
CA LEU A 90 5.48 -16.84 11.30
C LEU A 90 5.49 -17.97 12.33
N SER A 91 4.35 -18.65 12.53
CA SER A 91 4.23 -19.81 13.43
C SER A 91 5.22 -20.95 13.12
N PHE A 92 5.76 -20.99 11.90
CA PHE A 92 6.80 -21.93 11.46
C PHE A 92 8.23 -21.60 11.94
N LEU A 93 8.51 -20.37 12.42
CA LEU A 93 9.84 -20.01 12.97
C LEU A 93 9.96 -20.45 14.44
N PRO A 94 11.17 -20.67 15.00
CA PRO A 94 11.34 -20.96 16.42
C PRO A 94 10.80 -19.84 17.33
N LYS A 95 10.16 -20.18 18.48
CA LYS A 95 9.58 -19.20 19.43
C LYS A 95 10.56 -18.09 19.84
N GLY A 96 11.84 -18.41 20.04
CA GLY A 96 12.86 -17.43 20.42
C GLY A 96 13.18 -16.40 19.33
N TRP A 97 12.93 -16.71 18.06
CA TRP A 97 13.07 -15.77 16.94
C TRP A 97 11.80 -14.92 16.80
N ARG A 98 10.62 -15.53 17.01
CA ARG A 98 9.32 -14.82 17.03
C ARG A 98 9.25 -13.72 18.10
N LEU A 99 9.80 -13.96 19.29
CA LEU A 99 9.80 -13.00 20.41
C LEU A 99 10.73 -11.78 20.20
N ARG A 100 11.64 -11.84 19.23
CA ARG A 100 12.58 -10.76 18.90
C ARG A 100 12.15 -9.93 17.70
N ILE A 101 11.11 -10.36 16.98
CA ILE A 101 10.56 -9.66 15.83
C ILE A 101 9.32 -8.91 16.31
N PRO A 102 9.23 -7.59 16.13
CA PRO A 102 8.01 -6.83 16.44
C PRO A 102 6.80 -7.48 15.75
N ALA A 103 5.72 -7.71 16.50
CA ALA A 103 4.46 -8.17 15.95
C ALA A 103 3.93 -7.10 14.97
N MET A 104 4.04 -7.37 13.67
CA MET A 104 3.53 -6.50 12.61
C MET A 104 2.75 -7.36 11.63
N GLY A 105 1.57 -6.87 11.25
CA GLY A 105 0.86 -7.37 10.08
C GLY A 105 1.69 -7.04 8.84
N MET A 106 1.76 -7.98 7.89
CA MET A 106 2.44 -7.67 6.63
C MET A 106 1.67 -6.56 5.93
N PRO A 107 2.30 -5.43 5.57
CA PRO A 107 1.62 -4.37 4.85
C PRO A 107 1.06 -4.94 3.54
N LYS A 108 -0.23 -4.73 3.32
CA LYS A 108 -0.94 -5.19 2.14
C LYS A 108 -1.49 -3.99 1.38
N CYS A 109 -1.24 -3.98 0.08
CA CYS A 109 -1.89 -3.08 -0.86
C CYS A 109 -2.63 -3.93 -1.89
N GLU A 110 -3.91 -3.65 -2.10
CA GLU A 110 -4.73 -4.32 -3.12
C GLU A 110 -5.39 -3.27 -4.02
N ALA A 111 -5.24 -3.44 -5.33
CA ALA A 111 -5.79 -2.54 -6.34
C ALA A 111 -6.65 -3.32 -7.33
N VAL A 112 -7.93 -2.96 -7.41
CA VAL A 112 -8.89 -3.42 -8.40
C VAL A 112 -8.94 -2.40 -9.53
N MET A 113 -8.47 -2.81 -10.70
CA MET A 113 -8.40 -1.99 -11.91
C MET A 113 -9.78 -1.93 -12.61
N GLU A 114 -9.89 -1.05 -13.60
CA GLU A 114 -11.06 -1.01 -14.49
C GLU A 114 -11.18 -2.29 -15.33
N GLU A 115 -12.41 -2.59 -15.74
CA GLU A 115 -12.67 -3.57 -16.80
C GLU A 115 -12.22 -2.98 -18.14
N VAL A 116 -11.42 -3.73 -18.88
CA VAL A 116 -10.97 -3.35 -20.23
C VAL A 116 -11.37 -4.43 -21.23
N PRO A 117 -11.76 -4.06 -22.46
CA PRO A 117 -12.04 -5.04 -23.51
C PRO A 117 -10.76 -5.75 -23.93
N VAL A 118 -10.83 -7.07 -24.11
CA VAL A 118 -9.75 -7.88 -24.67
C VAL A 118 -9.88 -7.82 -26.19
N SER A 119 -8.80 -7.44 -26.88
CA SER A 119 -8.77 -7.27 -28.34
C SER A 119 -8.89 -8.57 -29.12
N ASP A 120 -8.81 -9.72 -28.45
CA ASP A 120 -8.92 -11.03 -29.08
C ASP A 120 -10.38 -11.31 -29.42
N LYS A 121 -10.67 -11.32 -30.73
CA LYS A 121 -11.94 -11.81 -31.24
C LYS A 121 -12.08 -13.28 -30.85
N HIS A 122 -12.81 -13.56 -29.78
CA HIS A 122 -13.32 -14.91 -29.57
C HIS A 122 -14.23 -15.26 -30.77
N ASP A 123 -14.09 -16.48 -31.30
CA ASP A 123 -14.72 -17.03 -32.53
C ASP A 123 -16.27 -17.02 -32.58
N GLY A 124 -16.95 -15.91 -32.28
CA GLY A 124 -18.40 -15.90 -32.14
C GLY A 124 -19.04 -14.52 -32.29
N GLY A 125 -19.10 -14.03 -33.53
CA GLY A 125 -20.05 -12.98 -33.95
C GLY A 125 -19.79 -11.57 -33.40
N THR A 126 -20.41 -10.59 -34.05
CA THR A 126 -20.31 -9.14 -33.77
C THR A 126 -20.89 -8.71 -32.41
N ASP A 127 -21.61 -9.58 -31.71
CA ASP A 127 -22.35 -9.27 -30.47
C ASP A 127 -21.75 -9.91 -29.20
N THR A 128 -20.49 -10.33 -29.25
CA THR A 128 -19.77 -10.92 -28.11
C THR A 128 -18.68 -9.97 -27.64
N GLU A 129 -18.75 -9.54 -26.38
CA GLU A 129 -17.72 -8.70 -25.74
C GLU A 129 -16.94 -9.51 -24.72
N HIS A 130 -15.60 -9.46 -24.80
CA HIS A 130 -14.72 -10.05 -23.78
C HIS A 130 -14.13 -8.94 -22.94
N LEU A 131 -14.47 -8.90 -21.65
CA LEU A 131 -13.95 -7.96 -20.68
C LEU A 131 -12.96 -8.66 -19.75
N VAL A 132 -11.91 -7.94 -19.33
CA VAL A 132 -11.00 -8.37 -18.27
C VAL A 132 -10.85 -7.29 -17.21
N GLN A 133 -11.00 -7.68 -15.94
CA GLN A 133 -10.65 -6.87 -14.78
C GLN A 133 -9.40 -7.42 -14.13
N LYS A 134 -8.47 -6.57 -13.71
CA LYS A 134 -7.27 -7.03 -12.96
C LYS A 134 -7.37 -6.62 -11.50
N VAL A 135 -7.07 -7.55 -10.61
CA VAL A 135 -6.83 -7.29 -9.19
C VAL A 135 -5.35 -7.54 -8.92
N ILE A 136 -4.66 -6.52 -8.42
CA ILE A 136 -3.23 -6.54 -8.12
C ILE A 136 -3.05 -6.45 -6.62
N THR A 137 -2.44 -7.47 -6.01
CA THR A 137 -2.12 -7.47 -4.58
C THR A 137 -0.62 -7.46 -4.39
N MET A 138 -0.09 -6.44 -3.72
CA MET A 138 1.33 -6.34 -3.36
C MET A 138 1.53 -6.75 -1.91
N TRP A 139 2.28 -7.82 -1.70
CA TRP A 139 2.62 -8.36 -0.40
C TRP A 139 4.04 -7.98 0.01
N ASN A 140 4.19 -7.40 1.20
CA ASN A 140 5.47 -7.11 1.84
C ASN A 140 6.52 -6.42 0.93
N PHE A 141 6.08 -5.44 0.14
CA PHE A 141 6.97 -4.68 -0.72
C PHE A 141 7.99 -3.82 0.06
N MET A 142 7.76 -3.56 1.36
CA MET A 142 8.69 -2.81 2.21
C MET A 142 9.97 -3.58 2.51
N LEU A 143 9.86 -4.87 2.78
CA LEU A 143 10.96 -5.77 3.18
C LEU A 143 11.14 -6.88 2.13
N PRO A 144 11.44 -6.55 0.86
CA PRO A 144 11.48 -7.51 -0.23
C PRO A 144 12.57 -8.58 -0.03
N VAL A 145 13.62 -8.23 0.71
CA VAL A 145 14.72 -9.12 1.12
C VAL A 145 14.28 -10.27 2.04
N VAL A 146 13.19 -10.10 2.80
CA VAL A 146 12.61 -11.18 3.61
C VAL A 146 11.66 -12.00 2.75
N TYR A 147 10.71 -11.32 2.10
CA TYR A 147 9.71 -11.93 1.22
C TYR A 147 8.97 -10.83 0.48
N HIS A 148 8.57 -11.08 -0.76
CA HIS A 148 7.62 -10.24 -1.48
C HIS A 148 6.93 -11.07 -2.55
N ARG A 149 5.70 -10.70 -2.87
CA ARG A 149 4.92 -11.31 -3.95
C ARG A 149 3.92 -10.30 -4.50
N ILE A 150 3.76 -10.30 -5.81
CA ILE A 150 2.67 -9.60 -6.48
C ILE A 150 1.71 -10.64 -7.03
N ASP A 151 0.48 -10.60 -6.58
CA ASP A 151 -0.58 -11.45 -7.10
C ASP A 151 -1.33 -10.65 -8.15
N VAL A 152 -1.46 -11.19 -9.35
CA VAL A 152 -2.24 -10.61 -10.43
C VAL A 152 -3.36 -11.58 -10.74
N VAL A 153 -4.58 -11.23 -10.34
CA VAL A 153 -5.80 -11.98 -10.64
C VAL A 153 -6.51 -11.29 -11.79
N GLU A 154 -6.64 -11.95 -12.92
CA GLU A 154 -7.39 -11.49 -14.09
C GLU A 154 -8.77 -12.16 -14.05
N LYS A 155 -9.83 -11.36 -13.89
CA LYS A 155 -11.22 -11.80 -13.95
C LYS A 155 -11.76 -11.54 -15.35
N HIS A 156 -11.97 -12.60 -16.11
CA HIS A 156 -12.46 -12.53 -17.47
C HIS A 156 -13.96 -12.79 -17.49
N ARG A 157 -14.68 -12.01 -18.30
CA ARG A 157 -16.13 -12.13 -18.51
C ARG A 157 -16.41 -12.02 -19.99
N ILE A 158 -17.23 -12.93 -20.52
CA ILE A 158 -17.77 -12.85 -21.87
C ILE A 158 -19.23 -12.47 -21.74
N LEU A 159 -19.58 -11.35 -22.35
CA LEU A 159 -20.95 -10.86 -22.48
C LEU A 159 -21.46 -11.16 -23.89
N ARG A 160 -22.71 -11.61 -23.99
CA ARG A 160 -23.44 -11.73 -25.24
C ARG A 160 -24.77 -11.01 -25.08
N HIS A 161 -25.04 -10.01 -25.92
CA HIS A 161 -26.19 -9.10 -25.75
C HIS A 161 -26.28 -8.49 -24.32
N GLY A 162 -25.13 -8.08 -23.76
CA GLY A 162 -25.04 -7.52 -22.41
C GLY A 162 -25.25 -8.51 -21.25
N LYS A 163 -25.52 -9.80 -21.54
CA LYS A 163 -25.64 -10.85 -20.52
C LYS A 163 -24.37 -11.67 -20.43
N GLU A 164 -23.91 -11.91 -19.22
CA GLU A 164 -22.76 -12.76 -18.96
C GLU A 164 -23.06 -14.22 -19.33
N VAL A 165 -22.26 -14.76 -20.25
CA VAL A 165 -22.38 -16.15 -20.72
C VAL A 165 -21.23 -17.03 -20.26
N LYS A 166 -20.11 -16.43 -19.87
CA LYS A 166 -18.94 -17.16 -19.36
C LYS A 166 -18.07 -16.24 -18.50
N SER A 167 -17.56 -16.77 -17.40
CA SER A 167 -16.56 -16.10 -16.58
C SER A 167 -15.47 -17.07 -16.14
N TRP A 168 -14.24 -16.60 -16.01
CA TRP A 168 -13.17 -17.36 -15.38
C TRP A 168 -12.15 -16.42 -14.75
N GLU A 169 -11.35 -16.96 -13.83
CA GLU A 169 -10.25 -16.24 -13.22
C GLU A 169 -8.92 -16.89 -13.58
N LYS A 170 -7.90 -16.05 -13.76
CA LYS A 170 -6.53 -16.48 -13.97
C LYS A 170 -5.63 -15.75 -12.98
N THR A 171 -4.95 -16.51 -12.14
CA THR A 171 -4.03 -15.96 -11.14
C THR A 171 -2.59 -16.18 -11.58
N THR A 172 -1.79 -15.12 -11.56
CA THR A 172 -0.36 -15.16 -11.82
C THR A 172 0.40 -14.55 -10.64
N PHE A 173 1.43 -15.24 -10.16
CA PHE A 173 2.31 -14.74 -9.11
C PHE A 173 3.59 -14.20 -9.73
N LYS A 174 3.97 -12.98 -9.34
CA LYS A 174 5.21 -12.35 -9.79
C LYS A 174 6.12 -12.05 -8.60
N LYS A 175 7.40 -12.35 -8.78
CA LYS A 175 8.51 -11.79 -7.99
C LYS A 175 9.23 -10.80 -8.89
N ALA A 176 9.18 -9.52 -8.52
CA ALA A 176 9.79 -8.44 -9.29
C ALA A 176 10.72 -7.66 -8.37
N TYR A 177 12.02 -7.95 -8.48
CA TYR A 177 13.09 -7.26 -7.73
C TYR A 177 13.94 -6.34 -8.62
N ASN A 178 13.74 -6.44 -9.94
CA ASN A 178 14.49 -5.71 -10.93
C ASN A 178 13.64 -5.53 -12.20
N TRP A 179 14.15 -4.71 -13.12
CA TRP A 179 13.53 -4.41 -14.39
C TRP A 179 13.45 -5.61 -15.32
N ALA A 180 12.54 -5.52 -16.31
CA ALA A 180 12.30 -6.56 -17.29
C ALA A 180 13.54 -6.88 -18.13
N LYS A 181 13.52 -8.01 -18.85
CA LYS A 181 14.70 -8.55 -19.54
C LYS A 181 15.28 -7.58 -20.59
N ASP A 182 14.41 -6.78 -21.18
CA ASP A 182 14.59 -5.81 -22.26
C ASP A 182 14.83 -4.37 -21.77
N ASP A 183 14.76 -4.12 -20.46
CA ASP A 183 14.98 -2.79 -19.89
C ASP A 183 16.48 -2.53 -19.66
N PRO A 184 17.04 -1.38 -20.10
CA PRO A 184 18.46 -1.07 -19.92
C PRO A 184 18.89 -0.98 -18.46
N ARG A 185 17.95 -0.80 -17.53
CA ARG A 185 18.21 -0.74 -16.09
C ARG A 185 18.27 -2.13 -15.45
N ARG A 186 18.05 -3.20 -16.22
CA ARG A 186 18.18 -4.57 -15.74
C ARG A 186 19.55 -4.80 -15.11
N GLY A 187 19.58 -5.54 -14.02
CA GLY A 187 20.79 -5.84 -13.27
C GLY A 187 21.22 -4.71 -12.31
N LYS A 188 20.63 -3.51 -12.40
CA LYS A 188 20.93 -2.37 -11.51
C LYS A 188 20.56 -2.68 -10.05
N TYR A 189 19.34 -3.13 -9.80
CA TYR A 189 18.90 -3.55 -8.46
C TYR A 189 19.10 -5.04 -8.23
N LYS A 190 19.52 -5.44 -7.04
CA LYS A 190 19.68 -6.86 -6.67
C LYS A 190 18.50 -7.31 -5.82
N ASP A 191 18.15 -8.58 -5.89
CA ASP A 191 17.09 -9.18 -5.09
C ASP A 191 17.33 -9.11 -3.57
N TYR A 192 18.60 -9.02 -3.17
CA TYR A 192 19.00 -8.76 -1.79
C TYR A 192 19.09 -7.27 -1.41
N PHE A 193 18.70 -6.33 -2.29
CA PHE A 193 18.65 -4.91 -1.94
C PHE A 193 17.37 -4.55 -1.19
N THR A 194 17.51 -3.73 -0.15
CA THR A 194 16.36 -3.16 0.56
C THR A 194 15.71 -2.04 -0.26
N THR A 195 14.44 -1.77 0.01
CA THR A 195 13.73 -0.60 -0.57
C THR A 195 14.42 0.71 -0.22
N TRP A 196 14.88 0.88 1.02
CA TRP A 196 15.61 2.06 1.46
C TRP A 196 16.92 2.27 0.71
N ARG A 197 17.63 1.19 0.38
CA ARG A 197 18.82 1.28 -0.47
C ARG A 197 18.44 1.82 -1.86
N ALA A 198 17.39 1.29 -2.48
CA ALA A 198 16.93 1.77 -3.77
C ALA A 198 16.52 3.25 -3.72
N GLN A 199 15.81 3.67 -2.66
CA GLN A 199 15.45 5.08 -2.43
C GLN A 199 16.69 5.98 -2.29
N LEU A 200 17.71 5.55 -1.54
CA LEU A 200 18.96 6.28 -1.40
C LEU A 200 19.72 6.39 -2.73
N GLU A 201 19.78 5.30 -3.51
CA GLU A 201 20.39 5.32 -4.83
C GLU A 201 19.67 6.30 -5.77
N GLU A 202 18.34 6.38 -5.70
CA GLU A 202 17.55 7.34 -6.47
C GLU A 202 17.79 8.78 -6.03
N PHE A 203 17.89 9.03 -4.73
CA PHE A 203 18.31 10.33 -4.20
C PHE A 203 19.68 10.76 -4.73
N VAL A 204 20.67 9.86 -4.65
CA VAL A 204 22.03 10.14 -5.16
C VAL A 204 22.02 10.36 -6.67
N ASN A 205 21.24 9.59 -7.43
CA ASN A 205 21.10 9.78 -8.87
C ASN A 205 20.56 11.19 -9.18
N ARG A 206 19.52 11.63 -8.46
CA ARG A 206 18.92 12.95 -8.64
C ARG A 206 19.90 14.09 -8.34
N VAL A 207 20.63 14.01 -7.23
CA VAL A 207 21.62 15.03 -6.82
C VAL A 207 22.77 15.11 -7.82
N LYS A 208 23.21 13.96 -8.36
CA LYS A 208 24.34 13.89 -9.30
C LYS A 208 23.95 14.05 -10.77
N GLY A 209 22.68 14.34 -11.08
CA GLY A 209 22.20 14.45 -12.47
C GLY A 209 22.28 13.15 -13.28
N ARG A 210 22.21 11.99 -12.63
CA ARG A 210 22.27 10.66 -13.27
C ARG A 210 20.87 10.16 -13.60
N GLU A 211 20.78 9.25 -14.57
CA GLU A 211 19.52 8.58 -14.88
C GLU A 211 19.05 7.70 -13.70
N GLY A 212 17.84 7.99 -13.21
CA GLY A 212 17.17 7.23 -12.15
C GLY A 212 16.20 6.17 -12.67
N SER A 213 15.48 5.57 -11.74
CA SER A 213 14.35 4.65 -11.92
C SER A 213 13.12 5.29 -12.58
N ARG A 214 13.07 6.63 -12.68
CA ARG A 214 11.89 7.44 -13.04
C ARG A 214 10.79 7.45 -11.96
N VAL A 215 10.98 6.75 -10.85
CA VAL A 215 10.10 6.79 -9.68
C VAL A 215 10.72 7.75 -8.66
N TRP A 216 10.40 9.04 -8.82
CA TRP A 216 10.87 10.10 -7.93
C TRP A 216 9.75 10.64 -7.05
N VAL A 217 10.06 10.87 -5.77
CA VAL A 217 9.18 11.53 -4.80
C VAL A 217 9.72 12.93 -4.58
N ASP A 218 9.04 13.94 -5.13
CA ASP A 218 9.37 15.34 -4.91
C ASP A 218 8.68 15.91 -3.65
N GLY A 219 8.91 17.19 -3.38
CA GLY A 219 8.34 17.88 -2.23
C GLY A 219 6.81 17.90 -2.27
N GLU A 220 6.22 18.15 -3.43
CA GLU A 220 4.76 18.14 -3.58
C GLU A 220 4.18 16.75 -3.34
N GLU A 221 4.81 15.69 -3.85
CA GLU A 221 4.34 14.32 -3.60
C GLU A 221 4.45 13.94 -2.12
N SER A 222 5.47 14.45 -1.43
CA SER A 222 5.61 14.27 0.03
C SER A 222 4.49 14.97 0.79
N VAL A 223 4.12 16.20 0.39
CA VAL A 223 2.97 16.93 0.97
C VAL A 223 1.68 16.16 0.70
N ARG A 224 1.44 15.79 -0.56
CA ARG A 224 0.23 15.04 -0.94
C ARG A 224 0.12 13.70 -0.20
N GLN A 225 1.24 13.02 0.05
CA GLN A 225 1.26 11.79 0.86
C GLN A 225 0.69 12.05 2.26
N MET A 226 1.11 13.15 2.90
CA MET A 226 0.59 13.56 4.20
C MET A 226 -0.88 13.97 4.14
N GLU A 227 -1.30 14.74 3.13
CA GLU A 227 -2.72 15.05 2.90
C GLU A 227 -3.58 13.78 2.77
N GLY A 228 -3.03 12.73 2.15
CA GLY A 228 -3.69 11.42 2.06
C GLY A 228 -3.85 10.75 3.43
N ILE A 229 -2.83 10.81 4.28
CA ILE A 229 -2.90 10.31 5.66
C ILE A 229 -3.97 11.08 6.45
N ASP A 230 -3.98 12.41 6.34
CA ASP A 230 -4.94 13.29 7.02
C ASP A 230 -6.39 13.03 6.57
N ALA A 231 -6.59 12.80 5.27
CA ALA A 231 -7.88 12.43 4.71
C ALA A 231 -8.38 11.08 5.25
N ILE A 232 -7.49 10.10 5.40
CA ILE A 232 -7.83 8.78 5.98
C ILE A 232 -8.21 8.93 7.45
N TYR A 233 -7.44 9.70 8.23
CA TYR A 233 -7.76 9.96 9.63
C TYR A 233 -9.13 10.62 9.79
N THR A 234 -9.37 11.69 9.02
CA THR A 234 -10.65 12.39 9.03
C THR A 234 -11.80 11.43 8.68
N LYS A 235 -11.62 10.59 7.65
CA LYS A 235 -12.63 9.60 7.24
C LYS A 235 -12.88 8.54 8.31
N ALA A 236 -11.86 8.19 9.09
CA ALA A 236 -11.93 7.22 10.19
C ALA A 236 -12.49 7.83 11.49
N GLY A 237 -12.80 9.14 11.50
CA GLY A 237 -13.29 9.86 12.69
C GLY A 237 -12.18 10.29 13.66
N LEU A 238 -10.91 10.23 13.25
CA LEU A 238 -9.76 10.66 14.05
C LEU A 238 -9.37 12.10 13.68
N ALA A 239 -8.77 12.84 14.61
CA ALA A 239 -8.31 14.19 14.29
C ALA A 239 -6.97 14.15 13.55
N VAL A 240 -6.84 15.06 12.58
CA VAL A 240 -5.60 15.33 11.87
C VAL A 240 -4.49 15.70 12.85
N ARG A 241 -3.28 15.21 12.59
CA ARG A 241 -2.13 15.46 13.46
C ARG A 241 -1.83 16.97 13.50
N PRO A 242 -1.55 17.54 14.69
CA PRO A 242 -1.14 18.93 14.78
C PRO A 242 0.13 19.19 13.94
N SER A 243 0.08 20.20 13.08
CA SER A 243 1.29 20.73 12.45
C SER A 243 2.19 21.37 13.50
N SER A 244 3.50 21.32 13.28
CA SER A 244 4.46 22.00 14.15
C SER A 244 4.12 23.50 14.24
N ARG A 245 4.12 24.04 15.47
CA ARG A 245 3.98 25.49 15.71
C ARG A 245 5.31 26.24 15.57
N TYR A 246 6.39 25.54 15.21
CA TYR A 246 7.69 26.17 14.98
C TYR A 246 7.60 27.04 13.73
N ALA A 247 7.34 28.32 13.91
CA ALA A 247 7.56 29.33 12.89
C ALA A 247 9.07 29.58 12.80
N SER A 248 9.65 29.44 11.60
CA SER A 248 10.96 30.05 11.38
C SER A 248 10.77 31.56 11.48
N GLU A 249 11.44 32.19 12.45
CA GLU A 249 11.64 33.64 12.40
C GLU A 249 12.36 33.94 11.08
N SER A 250 11.63 34.54 10.15
CA SER A 250 12.15 35.05 8.87
C SER A 250 12.54 36.50 9.03
#